data_AF-A0AAU8YWT2-F1
#
_entry.id   AF-A0AAU8YWT2-F1
#
_cell.length_a   1.000
_cell.length_b   1.000
_cell.length_c   1.000
_cell.angle_alpha   90.00
_cell.angle_beta   90.00
_cell.angle_gamma   90.00
#
_symmetry.space_group_name_H-M   'P 1'
#
loop_
_entity.id
_entity.type
_entity.pdbx_description
1 polymer ?
#
loop_
_entity_poly.entity_id
_entity_poly.type
_entity_poly.pdbx_seq_one_letter_code
_entity_poly.pdbx_strand_id
1 'polypeptide(L)'
;MLKLKAWTLWLIGAICFIVAGIMKITKKEYSNGFIFIILGVSYVILSIVSYKGINKINGNTLSDEELKNMDNELRELITDGERIKAIKKYRMVTGAGLIEAKEYVDSLTKGETK
;
A
#
# COMPACT_ATOMS: atom_id res chain seq x y z
N MET A 1 -10.81 -37.63 -14.97
CA MET A 1 -11.05 -36.22 -14.60
C MET A 1 -9.76 -35.65 -14.02
N LEU A 2 -8.87 -35.14 -14.87
CA LEU A 2 -7.57 -34.63 -14.42
C LEU A 2 -7.78 -33.23 -13.81
N LYS A 3 -7.48 -33.09 -12.52
CA LYS A 3 -7.47 -31.78 -11.83
C LYS A 3 -6.27 -30.97 -12.34
N LEU A 4 -6.41 -30.35 -13.51
CA LEU A 4 -5.38 -29.44 -14.02
C LEU A 4 -5.28 -28.25 -13.08
N LYS A 5 -4.11 -28.09 -12.45
CA LYS A 5 -3.81 -26.96 -11.56
C LYS A 5 -3.70 -25.70 -12.43
N ALA A 6 -4.36 -24.61 -12.02
CA ALA A 6 -4.40 -23.36 -12.80
C ALA A 6 -3.01 -22.85 -13.24
N TRP A 7 -1.97 -23.18 -12.46
CA TRP A 7 -0.58 -22.85 -12.78
C TRP A 7 -0.02 -23.57 -14.03
N THR A 8 -0.50 -24.77 -14.36
CA THR A 8 -0.11 -25.50 -15.56
C THR A 8 -0.62 -24.83 -16.84
N LEU A 9 -1.78 -24.17 -16.79
CA LEU A 9 -2.33 -23.38 -17.89
C LEU A 9 -1.46 -22.15 -18.19
N TRP A 10 -0.95 -21.52 -17.13
CA TRP A 10 -0.02 -20.40 -17.22
C TRP A 10 1.33 -20.79 -17.84
N LEU A 11 1.85 -21.98 -17.51
CA LEU A 11 3.07 -22.54 -18.09
C LEU A 11 2.95 -22.76 -19.61
N ILE A 12 1.81 -23.26 -20.07
CA ILE A 12 1.52 -23.48 -21.50
C ILE A 12 1.42 -22.14 -22.24
N GLY A 13 0.79 -21.14 -21.62
CA GLY A 13 0.75 -19.78 -22.16
C GLY A 13 2.16 -19.19 -22.35
N ALA A 14 3.03 -19.32 -21.34
CA ALA A 14 4.41 -18.84 -21.41
C ALA A 14 5.21 -19.50 -22.55
N ILE A 15 5.06 -20.81 -22.74
CA ILE A 15 5.73 -21.56 -23.82
C ILE A 15 5.24 -21.10 -25.20
N CYS A 16 3.93 -20.88 -25.37
CA CYS A 16 3.37 -20.35 -26.62
C CYS A 16 3.90 -18.95 -26.98
N PHE A 17 4.08 -18.07 -25.99
CA PHE A 17 4.64 -16.74 -26.22
C PHE A 17 6.12 -16.77 -26.61
N ILE A 18 6.91 -17.69 -26.04
CA ILE A 18 8.32 -17.89 -26.41
C ILE A 18 8.43 -18.39 -27.86
N VAL A 19 7.59 -19.35 -28.25
CA VAL A 19 7.57 -19.89 -29.62
C VAL A 19 7.12 -18.83 -30.64
N ALA A 20 6.11 -18.03 -30.33
CA ALA A 20 5.67 -16.91 -31.18
C ALA A 20 6.75 -15.82 -31.30
N GLY A 21 7.52 -15.58 -30.23
CA GLY A 21 8.66 -14.67 -30.24
C GLY A 21 9.77 -15.14 -31.18
N ILE A 22 10.11 -16.43 -31.16
CA ILE A 22 11.11 -17.04 -32.03
C ILE A 22 10.67 -16.98 -33.51
N MET A 23 9.38 -17.20 -33.81
CA MET A 23 8.86 -17.06 -35.18
C MET A 23 8.94 -15.62 -35.71
N LYS A 24 8.80 -14.61 -34.84
CA LYS A 24 8.80 -13.18 -35.23
C LYS A 24 10.20 -12.64 -35.56
N ILE A 25 11.26 -13.24 -35.00
CA ILE A 25 12.67 -12.89 -35.25
C ILE A 25 13.09 -13.23 -36.69
N THR A 26 12.51 -14.27 -37.28
CA THR A 26 12.88 -14.77 -38.63
C THR A 26 12.34 -13.89 -39.77
N LYS A 27 11.38 -12.98 -39.50
CA LYS A 27 10.74 -12.12 -40.52
C LYS A 27 11.17 -10.64 -40.52
N LYS A 28 12.15 -10.24 -39.71
CA LYS A 28 12.70 -8.86 -39.68
C LYS A 28 11.65 -7.75 -39.40
N GLU A 29 10.70 -8.00 -38.49
CA GLU A 29 9.79 -6.98 -37.94
C GLU A 29 9.92 -6.91 -36.41
N TYR A 30 10.97 -6.22 -35.96
CA TYR A 30 11.38 -6.14 -34.56
C TYR A 30 10.60 -5.14 -33.70
N SER A 31 9.78 -4.27 -34.29
CA SER A 31 9.17 -3.14 -33.56
C SER A 31 8.12 -3.57 -32.52
N ASN A 32 7.40 -4.66 -32.80
CA ASN A 32 6.27 -5.06 -31.98
C ASN A 32 6.66 -5.94 -30.78
N GLY A 33 7.86 -6.52 -30.74
CA GLY A 33 8.31 -7.39 -29.63
C GLY A 33 8.75 -6.61 -28.40
N PHE A 34 9.45 -5.50 -28.62
CA PHE A 34 9.92 -4.61 -27.55
C PHE A 34 8.76 -4.01 -26.75
N ILE A 35 7.64 -3.71 -27.41
CA ILE A 35 6.42 -3.18 -26.77
C ILE A 35 5.85 -4.18 -25.76
N PHE A 36 5.80 -5.48 -26.07
CA PHE A 36 5.34 -6.50 -25.12
C PHE A 36 6.30 -6.70 -23.95
N ILE A 37 7.61 -6.59 -24.18
CA ILE A 37 8.61 -6.67 -23.11
C ILE A 37 8.46 -5.46 -22.16
N ILE A 38 8.30 -4.24 -22.70
CA ILE A 38 8.06 -3.03 -21.89
C ILE A 38 6.75 -3.14 -21.11
N LEU A 39 5.67 -3.58 -21.75
CA LEU A 39 4.38 -3.75 -21.08
C LEU A 39 4.46 -4.78 -19.96
N GLY A 40 5.17 -5.89 -20.17
CA GLY A 40 5.40 -6.92 -19.15
C GLY A 40 6.20 -6.40 -17.95
N VAL A 41 7.30 -5.69 -18.21
CA VAL A 41 8.12 -5.07 -17.14
C VAL A 41 7.31 -3.99 -16.39
N SER A 42 6.54 -3.18 -17.11
CA SER A 42 5.66 -2.17 -16.52
C SER A 42 4.61 -2.78 -15.59
N TYR A 43 3.99 -3.89 -16.00
CA TYR A 43 3.01 -4.61 -15.17
C TYR A 43 3.62 -5.18 -13.88
N VAL A 44 4.84 -5.74 -13.96
CA VAL A 44 5.56 -6.25 -12.78
C VAL A 44 5.90 -5.12 -11.81
N ILE A 45 6.35 -3.97 -12.33
CA ILE A 45 6.62 -2.77 -11.51
C ILE A 45 5.33 -2.28 -10.83
N LEU A 46 4.22 -2.17 -11.58
CA LEU A 46 2.90 -1.81 -11.05
C LEU A 46 2.40 -2.78 -9.96
N SER A 47 2.63 -4.08 -10.14
CA SER A 47 2.29 -5.12 -9.18
C SER A 47 3.07 -4.98 -7.87
N ILE A 48 4.39 -4.74 -7.95
CA ILE A 48 5.25 -4.54 -6.78
C ILE A 48 4.85 -3.26 -6.02
N VAL A 49 4.61 -2.17 -6.73
CA VAL A 49 4.18 -0.89 -6.14
C VAL A 49 2.83 -1.03 -5.44
N SER A 50 1.87 -1.72 -6.07
CA SER A 50 0.52 -1.93 -5.52
C SER A 50 0.54 -2.87 -4.31
N TYR A 51 1.35 -3.93 -4.32
CA TYR A 51 1.48 -4.85 -3.19
C TYR A 51 2.06 -4.16 -1.94
N LYS A 52 3.08 -3.30 -2.12
CA LYS A 52 3.64 -2.51 -1.01
C LYS A 52 2.68 -1.41 -0.54
N GLY A 53 1.91 -0.84 -1.46
CA GLY A 53 0.84 0.12 -1.17
C GLY A 53 -0.21 -0.48 -0.24
N ILE A 54 -0.79 -1.63 -0.62
CA ILE A 54 -1.85 -2.32 0.13
C ILE A 54 -1.37 -2.77 1.53
N ASN A 55 -0.14 -3.25 1.65
CA ASN A 55 0.39 -3.68 2.96
C ASN A 55 0.69 -2.51 3.91
N LYS A 56 0.87 -1.28 3.39
CA LYS A 56 0.97 -0.05 4.20
C LYS A 56 -0.41 0.40 4.71
N ILE A 57 -1.49 0.11 3.99
CA ILE A 57 -2.87 0.45 4.38
C ILE A 57 -3.38 -0.53 5.45
N ASN A 58 -3.06 -1.82 5.30
CA ASN A 58 -3.49 -2.88 6.23
C ASN A 58 -2.70 -2.89 7.57
N GLY A 59 -1.61 -2.13 7.68
CA GLY A 59 -0.84 -1.99 8.92
C GLY A 59 -1.39 -0.95 9.90
N ASN A 60 -2.44 -0.20 9.52
CA ASN A 60 -2.94 0.95 10.27
C ASN A 60 -4.41 0.83 10.70
N THR A 61 -5.05 -0.34 10.56
CA THR A 61 -6.37 -0.56 11.16
C THR A 61 -6.18 -0.83 12.65
N LEU A 62 -5.92 0.24 13.41
CA LEU A 62 -6.08 0.21 14.87
C LEU A 62 -7.50 -0.25 15.18
N SER A 63 -7.63 -1.22 16.06
CA SER A 63 -8.93 -1.63 16.59
C SER A 63 -9.63 -0.46 17.28
N ASP A 64 -10.96 -0.43 17.28
CA ASP A 64 -11.75 0.64 17.91
C ASP A 64 -11.40 0.85 19.41
N GLU A 65 -10.88 -0.19 20.07
CA GLU A 65 -10.38 -0.12 21.44
C GLU A 65 -9.03 0.61 21.54
N GLU A 66 -8.11 0.37 20.61
CA GLU A 66 -6.80 1.05 20.58
C GLU A 66 -6.96 2.54 20.26
N LEU A 67 -7.91 2.90 19.39
CA LEU A 67 -8.26 4.30 19.11
C LEU A 67 -8.77 5.02 20.36
N LYS A 68 -9.68 4.40 21.12
CA LYS A 68 -10.18 4.98 22.38
C LYS A 68 -9.09 5.12 23.43
N ASN A 69 -8.22 4.13 23.58
CA ASN A 69 -7.13 4.20 24.54
C ASN A 69 -6.14 5.32 24.20
N MET A 70 -5.77 5.45 22.92
CA MET A 70 -4.94 6.57 22.46
C MET A 70 -5.60 7.92 22.71
N ASP A 71 -6.90 8.07 22.45
CA ASP A 71 -7.59 9.35 22.68
C ASP A 71 -7.55 9.76 24.15
N ASN A 72 -7.70 8.80 25.06
CA ASN A 72 -7.56 9.06 26.50
C ASN A 72 -6.13 9.49 26.85
N GLU A 73 -5.10 8.76 26.38
CA GLU A 73 -3.70 9.14 26.61
C GLU A 73 -3.37 10.53 26.03
N LEU A 74 -3.92 10.86 24.85
CA LEU A 74 -3.73 12.17 24.24
C LEU A 74 -4.42 13.27 25.02
N ARG A 75 -5.62 13.02 25.57
CA ARG A 75 -6.34 13.96 26.44
C ARG A 75 -5.60 14.22 27.74
N GLU A 76 -5.09 13.18 28.40
CA GLU A 76 -4.26 13.34 29.60
C GLU A 76 -3.05 14.26 29.33
N LEU A 77 -2.33 14.01 28.24
CA LEU A 77 -1.20 14.86 27.83
C LEU A 77 -1.63 16.30 27.49
N ILE A 78 -2.86 16.52 26.99
CA ILE A 78 -3.40 17.86 26.73
C ILE A 78 -3.74 18.56 28.04
N THR A 79 -4.39 17.87 28.99
CA THR A 79 -4.75 18.40 30.32
C THR A 79 -3.51 18.78 31.12
N ASP A 80 -2.43 18.02 31.01
CA ASP A 80 -1.14 18.31 31.65
C ASP A 80 -0.37 19.46 30.98
N GLY A 81 -0.93 20.09 29.93
CA GLY A 81 -0.28 21.15 29.16
C GLY A 81 0.81 20.65 28.21
N GLU A 82 0.97 19.33 28.07
CA GLU A 82 2.00 18.67 27.27
C GLU A 82 1.59 18.45 25.80
N ARG A 83 0.94 19.43 25.16
CA ARG A 83 0.43 19.34 23.77
C ARG A 83 1.46 18.85 22.74
N ILE A 84 2.72 19.24 22.90
CA ILE A 84 3.80 18.80 21.98
C ILE A 84 4.04 17.29 22.09
N LYS A 85 3.95 16.72 23.29
CA LYS A 85 4.07 15.27 23.50
C LYS A 85 2.86 14.52 22.94
N ALA A 86 1.65 15.08 23.05
CA ALA A 86 0.46 14.53 22.42
C ALA A 86 0.62 14.44 20.89
N ILE A 87 1.05 15.53 20.24
CA ILE A 87 1.32 15.55 18.79
C ILE A 87 2.39 14.52 18.42
N LYS A 88 3.47 14.42 19.20
CA LYS A 88 4.54 13.45 18.95
C LYS A 88 4.05 12.01 19.07
N LYS A 89 3.24 11.70 20.08
CA LYS A 89 2.64 10.38 20.31
C LYS A 89 1.73 9.98 19.15
N TYR A 90 0.80 10.85 18.76
CA TYR A 90 -0.10 10.58 17.64
C TYR A 90 0.67 10.27 16.35
N ARG A 91 1.74 11.01 16.05
CA ARG A 91 2.61 10.76 14.88
C ARG A 91 3.34 9.42 14.96
N MET A 92 3.79 9.02 16.15
CA MET A 92 4.51 7.75 16.34
C MET A 92 3.59 6.55 16.13
N VAL A 93 2.34 6.64 16.56
CA VAL A 93 1.40 5.52 16.45
C VAL A 93 0.73 5.46 15.08
N THR A 94 0.34 6.60 14.52
CA THR A 94 -0.42 6.64 13.24
C THR A 94 0.48 6.80 12.00
N GLY A 95 1.73 7.24 12.18
CA GLY A 95 2.60 7.65 11.08
C GLY A 95 2.17 8.95 10.39
N ALA A 96 1.21 9.69 10.98
CA ALA A 96 0.66 10.92 10.41
C ALA A 96 1.70 12.05 10.26
N GLY A 97 1.42 12.93 9.31
CA GLY A 97 2.16 14.18 9.12
C GLY A 97 2.05 15.10 10.33
N LEU A 98 2.96 16.08 10.43
CA LEU A 98 2.93 17.05 11.53
C LEU A 98 1.64 17.88 11.55
N ILE A 99 1.13 18.23 10.37
CA ILE A 99 -0.12 19.01 10.21
C ILE A 99 -1.31 18.18 10.69
N GLU A 100 -1.47 16.97 10.16
CA GLU A 100 -2.54 16.03 10.52
C GLU A 100 -2.57 15.76 12.03
N ALA A 101 -1.40 15.54 12.63
CA ALA A 101 -1.29 15.29 14.06
C ALA A 101 -1.68 16.50 14.92
N LYS A 102 -1.31 17.71 14.48
CA LYS A 102 -1.71 18.94 15.15
C LYS A 102 -3.22 19.14 15.06
N GLU A 103 -3.80 18.98 13.88
CA GLU A 103 -5.24 19.11 13.66
C GLU A 103 -6.04 18.13 14.52
N TYR A 104 -5.58 16.88 14.63
CA TYR A 104 -6.19 15.89 15.49
C TYR A 104 -6.16 16.30 16.96
N VAL A 105 -4.98 16.64 17.49
CA VAL A 105 -4.81 17.07 18.90
C VAL A 105 -5.62 18.34 19.21
N ASP A 106 -5.67 19.28 18.26
CA ASP A 106 -6.48 20.50 18.40
C ASP A 106 -7.98 20.18 18.40
N SER A 107 -8.43 19.18 17.64
CA SER A 107 -9.83 18.71 17.66
C SER A 107 -10.23 18.08 19.00
N LEU A 108 -9.32 17.34 19.64
CA LEU A 108 -9.56 16.74 20.96
C LEU A 108 -9.75 17.79 22.05
N THR A 109 -8.98 18.88 21.97
CA THR A 109 -9.06 20.03 22.89
C THR A 109 -10.36 20.80 22.73
N LYS A 110 -10.83 21.00 21.48
CA LYS A 110 -12.03 21.79 21.19
C LYS A 110 -13.35 21.09 21.58
N GLY A 111 -13.32 19.77 21.74
CA GLY A 111 -14.46 18.99 22.22
C GLY A 111 -14.81 19.19 23.70
N GLU A 112 -13.90 19.76 24.49
CA GLU A 112 -14.06 19.92 25.96
C GLU A 112 -14.67 21.27 26.38
N THR A 113 -14.88 22.19 25.43
CA THR A 113 -15.47 23.52 25.69
C THR A 113 -16.95 23.61 25.31
N LYS A 114 -17.75 22.58 25.63
CA LYS A 114 -19.21 22.63 25.46
C LYS A 114 -19.95 22.02 26.63
#